data_AF-A0A512D6S4-F1
#
_entry.id   AF-A0A512D6S4-F1
#
_cell.length_a   1.000
_cell.length_b   1.000
_cell.length_c   1.000
_cell.angle_alpha   90.00
_cell.angle_beta   90.00
_cell.angle_gamma   90.00
#
_symmetry.space_group_name_H-M   'P 1'
#
loop_
_entity.id
_entity.type
_entity.pdbx_description
1 polymer ?
#
loop_
_entity_poly.entity_id
_entity_poly.type
_entity_poly.pdbx_seq_one_letter_code
_entity_poly.pdbx_strand_id
1 'polypeptide(L)'
;MCTIITGPAYTFGLGSHALTATATDNAGNQGSATTTFNVKVSSVSLCNLVTQFSTSSDVAAGLCDKLPAASQAAARGQSKTKSNILRAFDKQVSVQTGKALTSEQAAVLNNLATAV
;
A
#
# COMPACT_ATOMS: atom_id res chain seq x y z
N MET A 1 -26.66 10.46 -7.80
CA MET A 1 -25.60 11.47 -7.54
C MET A 1 -24.27 10.85 -7.90
N CYS A 2 -23.41 11.56 -8.65
CA CYS A 2 -22.08 11.06 -8.97
C CYS A 2 -21.13 11.44 -7.84
N THR A 3 -20.72 10.47 -7.03
CA THR A 3 -19.79 10.70 -5.92
C THR A 3 -18.36 10.61 -6.44
N ILE A 4 -17.57 11.67 -6.25
CA ILE A 4 -16.14 11.64 -6.52
C ILE A 4 -15.46 10.94 -5.34
N ILE A 5 -14.68 9.90 -5.65
CA ILE A 5 -13.84 9.21 -4.66
C ILE A 5 -12.42 9.76 -4.78
N THR A 6 -11.88 10.25 -3.66
CA THR A 6 -10.52 10.79 -3.57
C THR A 6 -9.86 10.31 -2.29
N GLY A 7 -8.57 10.00 -2.36
CA GLY A 7 -7.79 9.56 -1.20
C GLY A 7 -6.44 8.95 -1.59
N PRO A 8 -5.52 8.76 -0.62
CA PRO A 8 -4.29 8.03 -0.86
C PRO A 8 -4.55 6.59 -1.31
N ALA A 9 -3.76 6.06 -2.23
CA ALA A 9 -3.98 4.72 -2.77
C ALA A 9 -4.04 3.62 -1.70
N TYR A 10 -3.22 3.72 -0.64
CA TYR A 10 -3.17 2.71 0.42
C TYR A 10 -4.45 2.64 1.26
N THR A 11 -5.32 3.66 1.24
CA THR A 11 -6.60 3.64 1.98
C THR A 11 -7.69 2.84 1.28
N PHE A 12 -7.54 2.58 -0.03
CA PHE A 12 -8.48 1.75 -0.79
C PHE A 12 -8.19 0.26 -0.63
N GLY A 13 -6.99 -0.12 -0.19
CA GLY A 13 -6.54 -1.51 -0.17
C GLY A 13 -6.15 -2.01 -1.56
N LEU A 14 -5.36 -3.09 -1.60
CA LEU A 14 -4.85 -3.68 -2.84
C LEU A 14 -5.96 -4.38 -3.63
N GLY A 15 -5.81 -4.37 -4.96
CA GLY A 15 -6.72 -5.06 -5.88
C GLY A 15 -7.64 -4.12 -6.65
N SER A 16 -8.62 -4.72 -7.32
CA SER A 16 -9.55 -4.00 -8.21
C SER A 16 -10.71 -3.42 -7.41
N HIS A 17 -11.03 -2.17 -7.71
CA HIS A 17 -12.14 -1.42 -7.17
C HIS A 17 -13.06 -0.97 -8.30
N ALA A 18 -14.36 -0.96 -8.06
CA ALA A 18 -15.37 -0.53 -9.02
C ALA A 18 -16.25 0.55 -8.40
N LEU A 19 -16.40 1.67 -9.12
CA LEU A 19 -17.25 2.79 -8.73
C LEU A 19 -18.41 2.87 -9.71
N THR A 20 -19.63 2.84 -9.18
CA THR A 20 -20.84 2.97 -9.98
C THR A 20 -21.55 4.27 -9.62
N ALA A 21 -21.79 5.11 -10.63
CA ALA A 21 -22.54 6.34 -10.50
C ALA A 21 -23.91 6.17 -11.16
N THR A 22 -24.97 6.58 -10.46
CA THR A 22 -26.34 6.58 -10.97
C THR A 22 -26.87 8.00 -11.05
N ALA A 23 -27.54 8.32 -12.15
CA ALA A 23 -28.22 9.58 -12.40
C ALA A 23 -29.67 9.31 -12.80
N THR A 24 -30.57 10.18 -12.35
CA THR A 24 -31.98 10.18 -12.73
C THR A 24 -32.29 11.52 -13.38
N ASP A 25 -32.88 11.52 -14.57
CA ASP A 25 -33.31 12.76 -15.21
C ASP A 25 -34.66 13.25 -14.65
N ASN A 26 -35.09 14.44 -15.08
CA ASN A 26 -36.33 15.05 -14.60
C ASN A 26 -37.60 14.31 -15.07
N ALA A 27 -37.49 13.45 -16.09
CA ALA A 27 -38.58 12.60 -16.55
C ALA A 27 -38.65 11.27 -15.77
N GLY A 28 -37.69 11.01 -14.87
CA GLY A 28 -37.62 9.80 -14.06
C GLY A 28 -36.79 8.67 -14.69
N ASN A 29 -36.13 8.89 -15.84
CA ASN A 29 -35.27 7.87 -16.43
C ASN A 29 -33.98 7.75 -15.63
N GLN A 30 -33.57 6.51 -15.33
CA GLN A 30 -32.35 6.22 -14.61
C GLN A 30 -31.26 5.68 -15.54
N GLY A 31 -30.04 6.20 -15.40
CA GLY A 31 -28.85 5.71 -16.07
C GLY A 31 -27.73 5.49 -15.07
N SER A 32 -26.89 4.48 -15.31
CA SER A 32 -25.71 4.21 -14.49
C SER A 32 -24.47 3.97 -15.34
N ALA A 33 -23.32 4.38 -14.84
CA ALA A 33 -22.01 4.10 -15.42
C ALA A 33 -21.06 3.57 -14.35
N THR A 34 -20.21 2.61 -14.72
CA THR A 34 -19.21 2.01 -13.84
C THR A 34 -17.81 2.30 -14.36
N THR A 35 -16.88 2.62 -13.45
CA THR A 35 -15.44 2.75 -13.73
C THR A 35 -14.67 1.90 -12.74
N THR A 36 -13.62 1.22 -13.22
CA THR A 36 -12.75 0.40 -12.39
C THR A 36 -11.34 0.99 -12.29
N PHE A 37 -10.67 0.74 -11.18
CA PHE A 37 -9.25 1.02 -11.01
C PHE A 37 -8.60 -0.09 -10.18
N ASN A 38 -7.28 -0.29 -10.34
CA ASN A 38 -6.55 -1.35 -9.67
C ASN A 38 -5.40 -0.77 -8.85
N VAL A 39 -5.38 -1.08 -7.55
CA VAL A 39 -4.35 -0.65 -6.62
C VAL A 39 -3.32 -1.77 -6.49
N LYS A 40 -2.07 -1.45 -6.83
CA LYS A 40 -0.92 -2.37 -6.71
C LYS A 40 0.16 -1.72 -5.86
N VAL A 41 0.99 -2.56 -5.25
CA VAL A 41 2.19 -2.13 -4.55
C VAL A 41 3.43 -2.64 -5.29
N SER A 42 4.46 -1.81 -5.29
CA SER A 42 5.84 -2.14 -5.66
C SER A 42 6.79 -1.78 -4.52
N SER A 43 7.98 -2.37 -4.51
CA SER A 43 9.04 -2.02 -3.55
C SER A 43 9.33 -0.53 -3.51
N VAL A 44 9.33 0.15 -4.67
CA VAL A 44 9.52 1.61 -4.78
C VAL A 44 8.35 2.37 -4.16
N SER A 45 7.11 2.03 -4.51
CA SER A 45 5.93 2.72 -3.96
C SER A 45 5.81 2.56 -2.44
N LEU A 46 6.19 1.38 -1.91
CA LEU A 46 6.18 1.13 -0.48
C LEU A 46 7.31 1.87 0.23
N CYS A 47 8.50 2.00 -0.37
CA CYS A 47 9.57 2.84 0.17
C CYS A 47 9.18 4.33 0.22
N ASN A 48 8.47 4.83 -0.79
CA ASN A 48 7.94 6.20 -0.78
C ASN A 48 6.95 6.38 0.39
N LEU A 49 6.08 5.40 0.63
CA LEU A 49 5.14 5.43 1.75
C LEU A 49 5.86 5.36 3.11
N VAL A 50 6.90 4.52 3.24
CA VAL A 50 7.77 4.46 4.43
C VAL A 50 8.38 5.84 4.72
N THR A 51 8.91 6.51 3.69
CA THR A 51 9.51 7.85 3.82
C THR A 51 8.47 8.89 4.21
N GLN A 52 7.23 8.76 3.74
CA GLN A 52 6.13 9.65 4.12
C GLN A 52 5.66 9.42 5.56
N PHE A 53 5.68 8.19 6.05
CA PHE A 53 5.19 7.83 7.38
C PHE A 53 6.23 8.04 8.48
N SER A 54 7.49 7.70 8.20
CA SER A 54 8.56 7.72 9.20
C SER A 54 8.96 9.15 9.53
N THR A 55 9.04 9.46 10.83
CA THR A 55 9.61 10.74 11.30
C THR A 55 11.14 10.75 11.33
N SER A 56 11.79 9.61 11.05
CA SER A 56 13.26 9.46 10.99
C SER A 56 13.71 8.98 9.61
N SER A 57 14.65 9.72 9.01
CA SER A 57 15.26 9.39 7.72
C SER A 57 16.08 8.09 7.77
N ASP A 58 16.78 7.83 8.87
CA ASP A 58 17.61 6.63 9.02
C ASP A 58 16.75 5.36 9.15
N VAL A 59 15.64 5.48 9.88
CA VAL A 59 14.64 4.40 9.94
C VAL A 59 14.03 4.15 8.57
N ALA A 60 13.68 5.23 7.85
CA ALA A 60 13.13 5.12 6.50
C ALA A 60 14.11 4.45 5.55
N ALA A 61 15.38 4.87 5.54
CA ALA A 61 16.44 4.27 4.72
C ALA A 61 16.59 2.76 5.01
N GLY A 62 16.72 2.37 6.28
CA GLY A 62 16.90 0.96 6.63
C GLY A 62 15.69 0.06 6.30
N LEU A 63 14.47 0.61 6.32
CA LEU A 63 13.27 -0.08 5.85
C LEU A 63 13.25 -0.15 4.32
N CYS A 64 13.56 0.96 3.64
CA CYS A 64 13.64 1.06 2.19
C CYS A 64 14.68 0.09 1.60
N ASP A 65 15.84 -0.12 2.22
CA ASP A 65 16.87 -1.06 1.74
C ASP A 65 16.35 -2.51 1.63
N LYS A 66 15.41 -2.90 2.50
CA LYS A 66 14.87 -4.26 2.53
C LYS A 66 13.89 -4.54 1.40
N LEU A 67 13.20 -3.51 0.89
CA LEU A 67 12.13 -3.68 -0.09
C LEU A 67 12.65 -4.09 -1.48
N PRO A 68 13.68 -3.43 -2.07
CA PRO A 68 14.32 -3.90 -3.29
C PRO A 68 14.96 -5.27 -3.10
N ALA A 69 15.59 -5.55 -1.94
CA ALA A 69 16.20 -6.85 -1.67
C ALA A 69 15.16 -7.99 -1.67
N ALA A 70 13.99 -7.78 -1.06
CA ALA A 70 12.88 -8.73 -1.09
C ALA A 70 12.35 -8.95 -2.51
N SER A 71 12.15 -7.85 -3.26
CA SER A 71 11.66 -7.90 -4.64
C SER A 71 12.64 -8.62 -5.57
N GLN A 72 13.94 -8.38 -5.43
CA GLN A 72 14.96 -9.11 -6.19
C GLN A 72 15.04 -10.59 -5.81
N ALA A 73 14.92 -10.93 -4.51
CA ALA A 73 14.84 -12.33 -4.09
C ALA A 73 13.63 -13.04 -4.71
N ALA A 74 12.47 -12.35 -4.78
CA ALA A 74 11.29 -12.85 -5.46
C ALA A 74 11.55 -13.08 -6.96
N ALA A 75 12.16 -12.12 -7.65
CA ALA A 75 12.51 -12.23 -9.06
C ALA A 75 13.50 -13.39 -9.34
N ARG A 76 14.36 -13.72 -8.37
CA ARG A 76 15.27 -14.88 -8.43
C ARG A 76 14.63 -16.21 -7.99
N GLY A 77 13.33 -16.24 -7.68
CA GLY A 77 12.65 -17.44 -7.17
C GLY A 77 13.06 -17.86 -5.75
N GLN A 78 13.75 -16.99 -5.01
CA GLN A 78 14.30 -17.28 -3.68
C GLN A 78 13.29 -16.99 -2.57
N SER A 79 12.19 -17.75 -2.53
CA SER A 79 11.07 -17.52 -1.60
C SER A 79 11.46 -17.48 -0.13
N LYS A 80 12.42 -18.31 0.31
CA LYS A 80 12.92 -18.31 1.69
C LYS A 80 13.69 -17.04 2.03
N THR A 81 14.57 -16.59 1.12
CA THR A 81 15.30 -15.33 1.25
C THR A 81 14.33 -14.15 1.29
N LYS A 82 13.34 -14.11 0.39
CA LYS A 82 12.28 -13.11 0.39
C LYS A 82 11.57 -13.06 1.75
N SER A 83 11.10 -14.20 2.26
CA SER A 83 10.40 -14.27 3.55
C SER A 83 11.29 -13.81 4.72
N ASN A 84 12.57 -14.18 4.74
CA ASN A 84 13.51 -13.72 5.76
C ASN A 84 13.70 -12.20 5.73
N ILE A 85 13.79 -11.61 4.53
CA ILE A 85 13.91 -10.15 4.36
C ILE A 85 12.63 -9.45 4.83
N LEU A 86 11.45 -9.96 4.45
CA LEU A 86 10.18 -9.39 4.89
C LEU A 86 9.98 -9.52 6.40
N ARG A 87 10.36 -10.64 7.03
CA ARG A 87 10.37 -10.75 8.51
C ARG A 87 11.31 -9.73 9.15
N ALA A 88 12.45 -9.42 8.53
CA ALA A 88 13.35 -8.38 9.02
C ALA A 88 12.76 -6.98 8.87
N PHE A 89 12.01 -6.73 7.78
CA PHE A 89 11.24 -5.50 7.59
C PHE A 89 10.17 -5.37 8.67
N ASP A 90 9.32 -6.39 8.86
CA ASP A 90 8.25 -6.41 9.86
C ASP A 90 8.79 -6.21 11.28
N LYS A 91 9.93 -6.83 11.60
CA LYS A 91 10.60 -6.66 12.90
C LYS A 91 11.08 -5.22 13.09
N GLN A 92 11.64 -4.59 12.07
CA GLN A 92 12.05 -3.18 12.17
C GLN A 92 10.83 -2.27 12.29
N VAL A 93 9.77 -2.49 11.51
CA VAL A 93 8.50 -1.75 11.65
C VAL A 93 7.99 -1.85 13.08
N SER A 94 7.90 -3.07 13.63
CA SER A 94 7.44 -3.30 15.02
C SER A 94 8.31 -2.61 16.07
N VAL A 95 9.64 -2.59 15.88
CA VAL A 95 10.57 -1.89 16.78
C VAL A 95 10.40 -0.36 16.74
N GLN A 96 9.90 0.17 15.61
CA GLN A 96 9.73 1.59 15.35
C GLN A 96 8.29 2.08 15.56
N THR A 97 7.34 1.17 15.76
CA THR A 97 5.97 1.49 16.19
C THR A 97 5.99 2.21 17.54
N GLY A 98 5.28 3.34 17.62
CA GLY A 98 5.29 4.25 18.76
C GLY A 98 6.54 5.14 18.85
N LYS A 99 7.48 5.02 17.90
CA LYS A 99 8.69 5.84 17.80
C LYS A 99 8.66 6.63 16.49
N ALA A 100 9.30 6.11 15.45
CA ALA A 100 9.32 6.73 14.13
C ALA A 100 8.03 6.50 13.33
N LEU A 101 7.21 5.51 13.72
CA LEU A 101 5.94 5.15 13.08
C LEU A 101 4.82 5.09 14.10
N THR A 102 3.61 5.48 13.71
CA THR A 102 2.38 5.19 14.48
C THR A 102 1.95 3.73 14.33
N SER A 103 1.07 3.26 15.20
CA SER A 103 0.50 1.91 15.13
C SER A 103 -0.25 1.66 13.82
N GLU A 104 -1.01 2.66 13.36
CA GLU A 104 -1.79 2.61 12.13
C GLU A 104 -0.88 2.55 10.91
N GLN A 105 0.16 3.40 10.87
CA GLN A 105 1.16 3.38 9.79
C GLN A 105 1.91 2.06 9.74
N ALA A 106 2.35 1.53 10.89
CA ALA A 106 3.01 0.24 10.98
C ALA A 106 2.14 -0.91 10.45
N ALA A 107 0.85 -0.93 10.80
CA ALA A 107 -0.10 -1.91 10.29
C ALA A 107 -0.26 -1.82 8.77
N VAL A 108 -0.37 -0.60 8.21
CA VAL A 108 -0.44 -0.38 6.76
C VAL A 108 0.83 -0.90 6.07
N LEU A 109 2.02 -0.56 6.58
CA LEU A 109 3.29 -0.99 5.98
C LEU A 109 3.44 -2.52 5.98
N ASN A 110 3.13 -3.18 7.08
CA ASN A 110 3.22 -4.64 7.18
C ASN A 110 2.23 -5.33 6.23
N ASN A 111 0.98 -4.84 6.15
CA ASN A 111 -0.02 -5.39 5.22
C ASN A 111 0.43 -5.29 3.76
N LEU A 112 0.97 -4.13 3.36
CA LEU A 112 1.44 -3.89 2.00
C LEU A 112 2.72 -4.67 1.67
N ALA A 113 3.60 -4.90 2.64
CA ALA A 113 4.85 -5.64 2.45
C ALA A 113 4.62 -7.10 2.00
N THR A 114 3.45 -7.69 2.32
CA THR A 114 3.09 -9.05 1.88
C THR A 114 2.96 -9.19 0.36
N ALA A 115 2.71 -8.10 -0.34
CA ALA A 115 2.49 -8.07 -1.79
C ALA A 115 3.70 -7.58 -2.60
N VAL A 116 4.85 -7.36 -1.95
CA VAL A 116 6.14 -7.00 -2.57
C VAL A 116 6.82 -8.22 -3.21
#